data_AF-A0A2M8VIM8-F1
#
_entry.id   AF-A0A2M8VIM8-F1
#
_cell.length_a   1.000
_cell.length_b   1.000
_cell.length_c   1.000
_cell.angle_alpha   90.00
_cell.angle_beta   90.00
_cell.angle_gamma   90.00
#
_symmetry.space_group_name_H-M   'P 1'
#
loop_
_entity.id
_entity.type
_entity.pdbx_description
1 polymer ?
#
loop_
_entity_poly.entity_id
_entity_poly.type
_entity_poly.pdbx_seq_one_letter_code
_entity_poly.pdbx_strand_id
1 'polypeptide(L)'
;MSKTSRTVITMPSQAKKNAIIEIRAIAQHDMETGFRYTEEGKLIPRDIIRLFTCQYNGEEVFRADFYQGIGANPLIIFTTVAVASGKLEFKWVGDNGYEATNQAQITVL
;
A
#
# COMPACT_ATOMS: atom_id res chain seq x y z
N MET A 1 7.94 -2.36 19.19
CA MET A 1 8.19 -3.21 18.00
C MET A 1 8.55 -2.29 16.85
N SER A 2 9.44 -2.73 15.94
CA SER A 2 9.94 -1.90 14.82
C SER A 2 8.77 -1.26 14.06
N LYS A 3 8.73 0.08 14.05
CA LYS A 3 7.66 0.88 13.40
C LYS A 3 7.70 0.81 11.87
N THR A 4 8.65 0.09 11.29
CA THR A 4 8.78 -0.05 9.84
C THR A 4 8.26 -1.41 9.41
N SER A 5 7.03 -1.44 8.90
CA SER A 5 6.49 -2.63 8.24
C SER A 5 7.30 -2.95 7.00
N ARG A 6 7.52 -4.25 6.75
CA ARG A 6 7.97 -4.72 5.45
C ARG A 6 6.90 -4.43 4.41
N THR A 7 7.28 -3.76 3.33
CA THR A 7 6.42 -3.54 2.15
C THR A 7 7.06 -4.20 0.93
N VAL A 8 6.25 -4.72 0.03
CA VAL A 8 6.71 -5.35 -1.22
C VAL A 8 5.86 -4.83 -2.37
N ILE A 9 6.54 -4.44 -3.45
CA ILE A 9 5.93 -4.05 -4.72
C ILE A 9 6.29 -5.09 -5.77
N THR A 10 5.31 -5.54 -6.55
CA THR A 10 5.51 -6.37 -7.73
C THR A 10 4.84 -5.70 -8.92
N MET A 11 5.65 -5.32 -9.90
CA MET A 11 5.23 -4.72 -11.16
C MET A 11 6.29 -4.99 -12.24
N PRO A 12 5.95 -4.90 -13.54
CA PRO A 12 6.94 -4.96 -14.62
C PRO A 12 7.97 -3.83 -14.48
N SER A 13 9.26 -4.15 -14.67
CA SER A 13 10.33 -3.15 -14.76
C SER A 13 10.38 -2.47 -16.13
N GLN A 14 9.72 -3.04 -17.14
CA GLN A 14 9.64 -2.50 -18.49
C GLN A 14 8.23 -2.67 -19.07
N ALA A 15 7.77 -1.72 -19.87
CA ALA A 15 6.50 -1.78 -20.58
C ALA A 15 6.55 -0.97 -21.88
N LYS A 16 5.72 -1.31 -22.87
CA LYS A 16 5.55 -0.45 -24.06
C LYS A 16 4.83 0.83 -23.68
N LYS A 17 5.12 1.93 -24.37
CA LYS A 17 4.35 3.16 -24.22
C LYS A 17 2.84 2.90 -24.36
N ASN A 18 2.07 3.44 -23.41
CA ASN A 18 0.62 3.31 -23.29
C ASN A 18 0.09 1.90 -22.96
N ALA A 19 0.95 0.95 -22.59
CA ALA A 19 0.50 -0.35 -22.10
C ALA A 19 -0.12 -0.21 -20.69
N ILE A 20 -1.17 -0.99 -20.42
CA ILE A 20 -1.72 -1.16 -19.07
C ILE A 20 -0.80 -2.12 -18.32
N ILE A 21 -0.33 -1.71 -17.13
CA ILE A 21 0.50 -2.52 -16.25
C ILE A 21 -0.27 -2.84 -14.97
N GLU A 22 -0.13 -4.07 -14.47
CA GLU A 22 -0.61 -4.46 -13.15
C GLU A 22 0.45 -4.15 -12.10
N ILE A 23 -0.01 -3.61 -10.97
CA ILE A 23 0.81 -3.33 -9.80
C ILE A 23 0.20 -4.04 -8.61
N ARG A 24 1.03 -4.80 -7.89
CA ARG A 24 0.69 -5.43 -6.62
C ARG A 24 1.51 -4.80 -5.51
N ALA A 25 0.84 -4.29 -4.50
CA ALA A 25 1.46 -3.64 -3.35
C ALA A 25 0.96 -4.31 -2.06
N ILE A 26 1.87 -4.83 -1.25
CA ILE A 26 1.55 -5.46 0.03
C ILE A 26 2.33 -4.81 1.17
N ALA A 27 1.67 -4.61 2.31
CA ALA A 27 2.28 -4.12 3.54
C ALA A 27 2.05 -5.12 4.68
N GLN A 28 3.11 -5.46 5.42
CA GLN A 28 2.98 -6.29 6.62
C GLN A 28 2.35 -5.48 7.76
N HIS A 29 1.11 -5.78 8.10
CA HIS A 29 0.36 -5.05 9.13
C HIS A 29 -0.79 -5.91 9.68
N ASP A 30 -1.00 -5.90 11.00
CA ASP A 30 -2.00 -6.76 11.64
C ASP A 30 -3.45 -6.33 11.35
N MET A 31 -3.64 -5.04 11.01
CA MET A 31 -4.97 -4.45 10.73
C MET A 31 -5.95 -4.72 11.86
N GLU A 32 -5.55 -4.39 13.09
CA GLU A 32 -6.38 -4.63 14.28
C GLU A 32 -7.65 -3.79 14.17
N THR A 33 -8.78 -4.49 14.02
CA THR A 33 -10.06 -3.87 13.75
C THR A 33 -10.60 -3.13 14.96
N GLY A 34 -10.15 -3.48 16.16
CA GLY A 34 -10.68 -2.92 17.40
C GLY A 34 -11.96 -3.59 17.87
N PHE A 35 -12.36 -4.71 17.25
CA PHE A 35 -13.50 -5.52 17.69
C PHE A 35 -13.07 -6.76 18.48
N ARG A 36 -11.77 -7.04 18.54
CA ARG A 36 -11.22 -8.18 19.30
C ARG A 36 -11.07 -7.83 20.78
N TYR A 37 -11.08 -8.87 21.60
CA TYR A 37 -10.86 -8.79 23.03
C TYR A 37 -9.60 -9.58 23.42
N THR A 38 -8.92 -9.13 24.48
CA THR A 38 -7.87 -9.91 25.15
C THR A 38 -8.47 -11.07 25.95
N GLU A 39 -7.60 -11.96 26.46
CA GLU A 39 -8.04 -13.08 27.32
C GLU A 39 -8.72 -12.58 28.61
N GLU A 40 -8.34 -11.41 29.10
CA GLU A 40 -8.96 -10.75 30.26
C GLU A 40 -10.24 -9.97 29.92
N GLY A 41 -10.75 -10.09 28.69
CA GLY A 41 -11.99 -9.46 28.24
C GLY A 41 -11.89 -7.95 27.96
N LYS A 42 -10.67 -7.40 27.78
CA LYS A 42 -10.49 -5.99 27.41
C LYS A 42 -10.52 -5.81 25.90
N LEU A 43 -11.16 -4.76 25.42
CA LEU A 43 -11.14 -4.42 23.99
C LEU A 43 -9.71 -4.10 23.55
N ILE A 44 -9.27 -4.68 22.44
CA ILE A 44 -8.02 -4.29 21.80
C ILE A 44 -8.30 -3.00 21.01
N PRO A 45 -7.52 -1.92 21.18
CA PRO A 45 -7.73 -0.70 20.40
C PRO A 45 -7.49 -0.94 18.91
N ARG A 46 -8.28 -0.27 18.08
CA ARG A 46 -8.08 -0.25 16.64
C ARG A 46 -6.68 0.26 16.28
N ASP A 47 -6.03 -0.44 15.36
CA ASP A 47 -4.78 -0.04 14.74
C ASP A 47 -4.77 -0.53 13.29
N ILE A 48 -5.13 0.35 12.34
CA ILE A 48 -5.19 0.01 10.91
C ILE A 48 -4.38 0.98 10.05
N ILE A 49 -3.97 0.50 8.89
CA ILE A 49 -3.65 1.37 7.76
C ILE A 49 -4.96 2.02 7.29
N ARG A 50 -4.92 3.34 7.06
CA ARG A 50 -6.08 4.17 6.68
C ARG A 50 -6.04 4.63 5.24
N LEU A 51 -4.85 4.86 4.68
CA LEU A 51 -4.68 5.42 3.36
C LEU A 51 -3.53 4.71 2.65
N PHE A 52 -3.78 4.32 1.41
CA PHE A 52 -2.75 3.93 0.46
C PHE A 52 -2.81 4.84 -0.76
N THR A 53 -1.66 5.36 -1.19
CA THR A 53 -1.52 6.16 -2.40
C THR A 53 -0.36 5.66 -3.25
N CYS A 54 -0.53 5.71 -4.57
CA CYS A 54 0.53 5.52 -5.55
C CYS A 54 0.67 6.77 -6.41
N GLN A 55 1.89 7.29 -6.52
CA GLN A 55 2.25 8.38 -7.41
C GLN A 55 3.17 7.88 -8.52
N TYR A 56 2.97 8.35 -9.75
CA TYR A 56 3.83 8.09 -10.90
C TYR A 56 4.44 9.41 -11.35
N ASN A 57 5.76 9.57 -11.21
CA ASN A 57 6.47 10.81 -11.53
C ASN A 57 5.86 12.05 -10.84
N GLY A 58 5.34 11.88 -9.62
CA GLY A 58 4.72 12.94 -8.82
C GLY A 58 3.22 13.14 -9.04
N GLU A 59 2.60 12.43 -9.99
CA GLU A 59 1.14 12.46 -10.21
C GLU A 59 0.46 11.30 -9.48
N GLU A 60 -0.58 11.56 -8.68
CA GLU A 60 -1.36 10.51 -8.02
C GLU A 60 -2.14 9.69 -9.05
N VAL A 61 -1.79 8.42 -9.20
CA VAL A 61 -2.43 7.49 -10.14
C VAL A 61 -3.39 6.52 -9.45
N PHE A 62 -3.28 6.37 -8.13
CA PHE A 62 -4.16 5.51 -7.36
C PHE A 62 -4.26 5.97 -5.91
N ARG A 63 -5.46 5.88 -5.36
CA ARG A 63 -5.77 6.16 -3.96
C ARG A 63 -6.81 5.17 -3.45
N ALA A 64 -6.60 4.67 -2.24
CA ALA A 64 -7.58 3.86 -1.53
C ALA A 64 -7.62 4.23 -0.04
N ASP A 65 -8.82 4.53 0.45
CA ASP A 65 -9.10 4.68 1.87
C ASP A 65 -9.49 3.31 2.46
N PHE A 66 -8.84 2.94 3.56
CA PHE A 66 -9.02 1.67 4.24
C PHE A 66 -9.82 1.84 5.53
N TYR A 67 -10.62 0.82 5.83
CA TYR A 67 -11.46 0.74 7.00
C TYR A 67 -11.28 -0.64 7.67
N GLN A 68 -11.93 -0.85 8.82
CA GLN A 68 -11.81 -2.05 9.66
C GLN A 68 -12.27 -3.36 8.96
N GLY A 69 -12.78 -3.30 7.73
CA GLY A 69 -13.12 -4.47 6.92
C GLY A 69 -11.95 -5.03 6.09
N ILE A 70 -10.80 -4.35 6.06
CA ILE A 70 -9.61 -4.83 5.36
C ILE A 70 -8.84 -5.81 6.24
N GLY A 71 -8.52 -6.99 5.70
CA GLY A 71 -7.79 -8.03 6.42
C GLY A 71 -6.31 -7.70 6.64
N ALA A 72 -5.70 -8.43 7.57
CA ALA A 72 -4.27 -8.36 7.86
C ALA A 72 -3.42 -8.57 6.59
N ASN A 73 -2.25 -7.91 6.56
CA ASN A 73 -1.33 -7.86 5.43
C ASN A 73 -2.01 -7.40 4.13
N PRO A 74 -2.56 -6.17 4.08
CA PRO A 74 -3.35 -5.71 2.96
C PRO A 74 -2.56 -5.77 1.65
N LEU A 75 -3.12 -6.50 0.69
CA LEU A 75 -2.66 -6.60 -0.70
C LEU A 75 -3.57 -5.75 -1.58
N ILE A 76 -3.03 -4.73 -2.23
CA ILE A 76 -3.71 -3.92 -3.23
C ILE A 76 -3.23 -4.35 -4.61
N ILE A 77 -4.16 -4.70 -5.50
CA ILE A 77 -3.89 -4.96 -6.91
C ILE A 77 -4.67 -3.95 -7.72
N PHE A 78 -3.96 -3.18 -8.55
CA PHE A 78 -4.55 -2.17 -9.40
C PHE A 78 -3.73 -2.04 -10.68
N THR A 79 -4.21 -1.20 -11.60
CA THR A 79 -3.52 -0.97 -12.87
C THR A 79 -3.25 0.50 -13.08
N THR A 80 -2.23 0.80 -13.88
CA THR A 80 -1.99 2.14 -14.42
C THR A 80 -1.48 2.03 -15.86
N VAL A 81 -1.33 3.16 -16.55
CA VAL A 81 -0.84 3.21 -17.93
C VAL A 81 0.63 3.64 -17.93
N ALA A 82 1.47 2.90 -18.65
CA ALA A 82 2.88 3.19 -18.81
C ALA A 82 3.11 4.40 -19.75
N VAL A 83 3.02 5.61 -19.19
CA VAL A 83 3.10 6.86 -19.96
C VAL A 83 4.54 7.33 -20.23
N ALA A 84 5.45 7.21 -19.26
CA ALA A 84 6.83 7.67 -19.36
C ALA A 84 7.74 6.93 -18.38
N SER A 85 8.98 6.62 -18.79
CA SER A 85 9.98 6.05 -17.88
C SER A 85 10.12 6.88 -16.61
N GLY A 86 10.24 6.24 -15.46
CA GLY A 86 10.24 6.97 -14.21
C GLY A 86 9.97 6.12 -12.99
N LYS A 87 9.66 6.83 -11.91
CA LYS A 87 9.51 6.25 -10.58
C LYS A 87 8.04 6.23 -10.19
N LEU A 88 7.63 5.11 -9.62
CA LEU A 88 6.39 4.99 -8.88
C LEU A 88 6.71 4.99 -7.38
N GLU A 89 5.99 5.81 -6.63
CA GLU A 89 6.10 5.94 -5.18
C GLU A 89 4.82 5.45 -4.52
N PHE A 90 4.97 4.61 -3.51
CA PHE A 90 3.88 3.98 -2.77
C PHE A 90 3.96 4.44 -1.33
N LYS A 91 2.84 4.93 -0.79
CA LYS A 91 2.75 5.39 0.60
C LYS A 91 1.56 4.76 1.29
N TRP A 92 1.79 4.27 2.50
CA TRP A 92 0.76 3.85 3.44
C TRP A 92 0.80 4.75 4.66
N VAL A 93 -0.37 5.18 5.13
CA VAL A 93 -0.53 5.96 6.37
C VAL A 93 -1.64 5.31 7.20
N GLY A 94 -1.44 5.22 8.51
CA GLY A 94 -2.34 4.52 9.41
C GLY A 94 -2.61 5.26 10.71
N ASP A 95 -3.22 4.53 11.64
CA ASP A 95 -3.40 4.94 13.02
C ASP A 95 -2.05 4.99 13.75
N ASN A 96 -2.00 5.60 14.95
CA ASN A 96 -0.81 5.63 15.80
C ASN A 96 0.48 6.21 15.15
N GLY A 97 0.31 7.04 14.12
CA GLY A 97 1.42 7.61 13.36
C GLY A 97 2.13 6.61 12.45
N TYR A 98 1.47 5.51 12.07
CA TYR A 98 1.99 4.55 11.12
C TYR A 98 2.23 5.21 9.76
N GLU A 99 3.45 5.08 9.24
CA GLU A 99 3.80 5.45 7.88
C GLU A 99 4.77 4.42 7.29
N ALA A 100 4.56 4.05 6.03
CA ALA A 100 5.48 3.24 5.26
C ALA A 100 5.55 3.75 3.82
N THR A 101 6.73 3.64 3.21
CA THR A 101 6.96 4.04 1.82
C THR A 101 7.71 2.95 1.05
N ASN A 102 7.44 2.82 -0.24
CA ASN A 102 8.23 2.00 -1.15
C ASN A 102 8.32 2.68 -2.53
N GLN A 103 9.30 2.30 -3.34
CA GLN A 103 9.51 2.86 -4.67
C GLN A 103 9.83 1.75 -5.66
N ALA A 104 9.37 1.92 -6.90
CA ALA A 104 9.71 1.05 -8.02
C ALA A 104 10.00 1.88 -9.26
N GLN A 105 10.91 1.41 -10.11
CA GLN A 105 11.27 2.05 -11.37
C GLN A 105 10.62 1.30 -12.53
N ILE A 106 10.14 2.05 -13.53
CA ILE A 106 9.70 1.51 -14.81
C ILE A 106 10.44 2.18 -15.96
N THR A 107 10.80 1.37 -16.97
CA THR A 107 11.28 1.84 -18.27
C THR A 107 10.17 1.66 -19.31
N VAL A 108 9.81 2.76 -19.95
CA VAL A 108 8.86 2.75 -21.06
C VAL A 108 9.63 2.69 -22.38
N LEU A 109 9.31 1.68 -23.19
CA LEU A 109 9.88 1.40 -24.51
C LEU A 109 9.12 2.11 -25.63
#